data_AF-A0A820IA88-F1
#
_entry.id   AF-A0A820IA88-F1
#
_cell.length_a   1.000
_cell.length_b   1.000
_cell.length_c   1.000
_cell.angle_alpha   90.00
_cell.angle_beta   90.00
_cell.angle_gamma   90.00
#
_symmetry.space_group_name_H-M   'P 1'
#
loop_
_entity.id
_entity.type
_entity.pdbx_description
1 polymer ?
#
loop_
_entity_poly.entity_id
_entity_poly.type
_entity_poly.pdbx_seq_one_letter_code
_entity_poly.pdbx_strand_id
1 'polypeptide(L)'
;EQLLNFTEQLSEMQRDLKEKIALYLPELRGNTSVEESVLFNVFKQLDSSPFYQRKLESWLKEKEKEIALMTTWIKYLTKDRSLDILIKSSSLDEVIGDSRYDYIFCLSFRFIEENDPQLTDMQNYLHNKNSFNSSTSGKKHTTWFGNRHNMTKFHENVQQFKEFAEANNVENTKIKFIVNEEDPVNDTKTIDLILYDDGSEQSGFIIPSKPDAPYAISVTDNNITLAWVDAASGTEEVQNYKVMYQKHHDKTLVGKNQNEEEEQWAEEYTNASHNKIIILNLSPSTTFVFKVQSITAIGLSAISAYSKPIETLAKKV
;
A
#
# COMPACT_ATOMS: atom_id res chain seq x y z
N GLU A 1 5.77 4.13 18.83
CA GLU A 1 6.74 3.69 19.85
C GLU A 1 8.13 4.31 19.69
N GLN A 2 8.79 4.15 18.55
CA GLN A 2 10.16 4.66 18.32
C GLN A 2 10.37 6.16 18.66
N LEU A 3 9.45 7.04 18.28
CA LEU A 3 9.54 8.48 18.61
C LEU A 3 9.42 8.78 20.11
N LEU A 4 8.67 7.94 20.84
CA LEU A 4 8.55 8.07 22.30
C LEU A 4 9.88 7.68 22.95
N ASN A 5 10.42 6.52 22.59
CA ASN A 5 11.73 6.04 23.04
C ASN A 5 12.85 7.06 22.74
N PHE A 6 12.85 7.64 21.53
CA PHE A 6 13.77 8.72 21.16
C PHE A 6 13.68 9.92 22.13
N THR A 7 12.46 10.36 22.44
CA THR A 7 12.22 11.52 23.32
C THR A 7 12.65 11.24 24.76
N GLU A 8 12.41 10.02 25.25
CA GLU A 8 12.83 9.58 26.58
C GLU A 8 14.35 9.58 26.72
N GLN A 9 15.05 8.94 25.76
CA GLN A 9 16.51 8.90 25.76
C GLN A 9 17.15 10.29 25.59
N LEU A 10 16.57 11.17 24.78
CA LEU A 10 17.01 12.57 24.68
C LEU A 10 16.86 13.32 26.00
N SER A 11 15.74 13.11 26.70
CA SER A 11 15.46 13.75 27.98
C SER A 11 16.44 13.30 29.05
N GLU A 12 16.79 12.00 29.06
CA GLU A 12 17.81 11.44 29.94
C GLU A 12 19.18 12.06 29.68
N MET A 13 19.64 12.09 28.42
CA MET A 13 20.93 12.71 28.08
C MET A 13 20.97 14.20 28.43
N GLN A 14 19.87 14.92 28.24
CA GLN A 14 19.78 16.32 28.60
C GLN A 14 19.93 16.53 30.12
N ARG A 15 19.35 15.64 30.94
CA ARG A 15 19.50 15.66 32.40
C ARG A 15 20.96 15.40 32.79
N ASP A 16 21.56 14.33 32.26
CA ASP A 16 22.97 13.98 32.51
C ASP A 16 23.92 15.13 32.17
N LEU A 17 23.68 15.81 31.05
CA LEU A 17 24.48 16.96 30.64
C LEU A 17 24.30 18.15 31.60
N LYS A 18 23.06 18.45 32.00
CA LYS A 18 22.78 19.53 32.97
C LYS A 18 23.42 19.28 34.32
N GLU A 19 23.37 18.05 34.82
CA GLU A 19 24.00 17.67 36.09
C GLU A 19 25.53 17.83 36.03
N LYS A 20 26.16 17.36 34.95
CA LYS A 20 27.61 17.56 34.73
C LYS A 20 27.98 19.03 34.67
N ILE A 21 27.23 19.83 33.90
CA ILE A 21 27.48 21.28 33.80
C ILE A 21 27.30 21.94 35.17
N ALA A 22 26.23 21.62 35.91
CA ALA A 22 25.98 22.19 37.23
C ALA A 22 27.08 21.85 38.25
N LEU A 23 27.72 20.68 38.11
CA LEU A 23 28.84 20.25 38.95
C LEU A 23 30.14 20.99 38.60
N TYR A 24 30.49 21.09 37.31
CA TYR A 24 31.77 21.68 36.90
C TYR A 24 31.77 23.22 36.83
N LEU A 25 30.62 23.86 36.58
CA LEU A 25 30.53 25.32 36.40
C LEU A 25 30.93 26.12 37.66
N PRO A 26 30.58 25.71 38.90
CA PRO A 26 31.07 26.33 40.12
C PRO A 26 32.58 26.09 40.37
N GLU A 27 33.09 24.90 40.03
CA GLU A 27 34.51 24.54 40.23
C GLU A 27 35.47 25.39 39.39
N LEU A 28 35.02 25.81 38.20
CA LEU A 28 35.74 26.75 37.31
C LEU A 28 35.76 28.20 37.82
N ARG A 29 34.79 28.57 38.69
CA ARG A 29 34.66 29.94 39.24
C ARG A 29 35.36 30.12 40.58
N GLY A 30 35.44 29.05 41.38
CA GLY A 30 36.37 28.97 42.51
C GLY A 30 37.77 28.77 41.95
N ASN A 31 38.80 29.32 42.59
CA ASN A 31 40.20 29.26 42.16
C ASN A 31 40.80 27.83 42.29
N THR A 32 40.12 26.82 41.75
CA THR A 32 40.32 25.38 41.94
C THR A 32 41.04 24.80 40.72
N SER A 33 41.80 23.71 40.91
CA SER A 33 42.66 23.08 39.89
C SER A 33 41.93 22.39 38.73
N VAL A 34 40.64 22.66 38.51
CA VAL A 34 39.85 22.10 37.41
C VAL A 34 40.05 22.99 36.20
N GLU A 35 40.82 22.53 35.23
CA GLU A 35 41.02 23.26 33.98
C GLU A 35 39.73 23.29 33.14
N GLU A 36 39.53 24.36 32.36
CA GLU A 36 38.46 24.47 31.35
C GLU A 36 38.42 23.26 30.38
N SER A 37 39.52 22.52 30.29
CA SER A 37 39.67 21.27 29.54
C SER A 37 38.65 20.18 29.94
N VAL A 38 38.15 20.17 31.18
CA VAL A 38 37.14 19.19 31.64
C VAL A 38 35.79 19.42 30.98
N LEU A 39 35.31 20.66 30.95
CA LEU A 39 34.04 21.00 30.31
C LEU A 39 34.15 20.86 28.78
N PHE A 40 35.31 21.23 28.21
CA PHE A 40 35.60 20.98 26.81
C PHE A 40 35.53 19.49 26.46
N ASN A 41 36.06 18.61 27.30
CA ASN A 41 35.98 17.16 27.11
C ASN A 41 34.54 16.63 27.17
N VAL A 42 33.67 17.18 28.03
CA VAL A 42 32.24 16.83 28.08
C VAL A 42 31.56 17.13 26.74
N PHE A 43 31.78 18.32 26.17
CA PHE A 43 31.22 18.67 24.86
C PHE A 43 31.83 17.84 23.72
N LYS A 44 33.14 17.60 23.75
CA LYS A 44 33.81 16.74 22.77
C LYS A 44 33.28 15.30 22.77
N GLN A 45 32.96 14.75 23.95
CA GLN A 45 32.31 13.44 24.07
C GLN A 45 30.90 13.45 23.49
N LEU A 46 30.12 14.51 23.75
CA LEU A 46 28.79 14.69 23.16
C LEU A 46 28.85 14.73 21.62
N ASP A 47 29.78 15.50 21.05
CA ASP A 47 29.97 15.59 19.59
C ASP A 47 30.41 14.27 18.96
N SER A 48 31.02 13.37 19.74
CA SER A 48 31.43 12.04 19.31
C SER A 48 30.37 10.96 19.60
N SER A 49 29.26 11.32 20.24
CA SER A 49 28.22 10.40 20.70
C SER A 49 27.10 10.21 19.67
N PRO A 50 26.20 9.23 19.89
CA PRO A 50 24.95 9.10 19.11
C PRO A 50 24.01 10.31 19.26
N PHE A 51 24.21 11.16 20.27
CA PHE A 51 23.44 12.37 20.55
C PHE A 51 23.94 13.60 19.79
N TYR A 52 24.94 13.45 18.91
CA TYR A 52 25.40 14.54 18.06
C TYR A 52 24.25 15.08 17.21
N GLN A 53 24.07 16.41 17.23
CA GLN A 53 22.92 17.10 16.61
C GLN A 53 22.65 16.63 15.17
N ARG A 54 23.68 16.52 14.33
CA ARG A 54 23.48 16.10 12.93
C ARG A 54 22.96 14.67 12.79
N LYS A 55 23.34 13.75 13.70
CA LYS A 55 22.80 12.38 13.70
C LYS A 55 21.33 12.39 14.07
N LEU A 56 20.97 13.09 15.14
CA LEU A 56 19.59 13.24 15.61
C LEU A 56 18.69 13.88 14.53
N GLU A 57 19.14 14.98 13.93
CA GLU A 57 18.42 15.65 12.84
C GLU A 57 18.28 14.77 11.60
N SER A 58 19.29 13.98 11.27
CA SER A 58 19.23 13.04 10.15
C SER A 58 18.18 11.96 10.39
N TRP A 59 18.18 11.36 11.58
CA TRP A 59 17.22 10.33 11.98
C TRP A 59 15.79 10.89 11.99
N LEU A 60 15.57 12.09 12.56
CA LEU A 60 14.26 12.74 12.55
C LEU A 60 13.76 12.98 11.12
N LYS A 61 14.61 13.48 10.22
CA LYS A 61 14.26 13.68 8.80
C LYS A 61 13.89 12.37 8.09
N GLU A 62 14.50 11.26 8.48
CA GLU A 62 14.15 9.94 7.94
C GLU A 62 12.77 9.48 8.44
N LYS A 63 12.49 9.63 9.74
CA LYS A 63 11.18 9.30 10.32
C LYS A 63 10.06 10.21 9.79
N GLU A 64 10.32 11.49 9.58
CA GLU A 64 9.38 12.42 8.95
C GLU A 64 8.99 11.96 7.54
N LYS A 65 9.96 11.49 6.74
CA LYS A 65 9.70 10.96 5.40
C LYS A 65 8.90 9.66 5.43
N GLU A 66 9.23 8.75 6.34
CA GLU A 66 8.49 7.50 6.55
C GLU A 66 7.01 7.78 6.88
N ILE A 67 6.76 8.66 7.85
CA ILE A 67 5.40 9.09 8.23
C ILE A 67 4.69 9.75 7.04
N ALA A 68 5.38 10.61 6.28
CA ALA A 68 4.77 11.29 5.14
C ALA A 68 4.34 10.30 4.03
N LEU A 69 5.15 9.27 3.76
CA LEU A 69 4.85 8.22 2.78
C LEU A 69 3.64 7.38 3.23
N MET A 70 3.67 6.85 4.46
CA MET A 70 2.56 6.08 5.01
C MET A 70 1.27 6.89 5.04
N THR A 71 1.35 8.16 5.46
CA THR A 71 0.21 9.08 5.45
C THR A 71 -0.36 9.28 4.05
N THR A 72 0.50 9.33 3.02
CA THR A 72 0.05 9.48 1.62
C THR A 72 -0.73 8.25 1.17
N TRP A 73 -0.23 7.05 1.45
CA TRP A 73 -0.92 5.80 1.09
C TRP A 73 -2.22 5.61 1.85
N ILE A 74 -2.24 5.85 3.17
CA ILE A 74 -3.47 5.75 3.97
C ILE A 74 -4.52 6.77 3.50
N LYS A 75 -4.11 8.01 3.19
CA LYS A 75 -5.03 9.01 2.61
C LYS A 75 -5.58 8.59 1.25
N TYR A 76 -4.75 7.94 0.42
CA TYR A 76 -5.20 7.42 -0.86
C TYR A 76 -6.25 6.31 -0.69
N LEU A 77 -6.02 5.37 0.22
CA LEU A 77 -6.94 4.26 0.53
C LEU A 77 -8.27 4.74 1.14
N THR A 78 -8.22 5.75 2.00
CA THR A 78 -9.39 6.28 2.73
C THR A 78 -10.08 7.47 2.03
N LYS A 79 -9.62 7.84 0.82
CA LYS A 79 -10.19 8.96 0.07
C LYS A 79 -11.67 8.73 -0.27
N ASP A 80 -12.01 7.50 -0.62
CA ASP A 80 -13.38 7.08 -0.89
C ASP A 80 -13.99 6.48 0.37
N ARG A 81 -14.97 7.16 0.96
CA ARG A 81 -15.64 6.74 2.20
C ARG A 81 -16.67 5.65 1.98
N SER A 82 -17.00 5.32 0.73
CA SER A 82 -17.91 4.22 0.41
C SER A 82 -17.22 2.85 0.52
N LEU A 83 -15.88 2.82 0.53
CA LEU A 83 -15.11 1.59 0.70
C LEU A 83 -14.99 1.23 2.18
N ASP A 84 -15.43 0.03 2.53
CA ASP A 84 -15.30 -0.53 3.88
C ASP A 84 -13.91 -1.17 4.09
N ILE A 85 -12.89 -0.30 4.17
CA ILE A 85 -11.51 -0.69 4.46
C ILE A 85 -11.23 -0.45 5.96
N LEU A 86 -10.93 -1.52 6.68
CA LEU A 86 -10.55 -1.45 8.08
C LEU A 86 -9.05 -1.19 8.21
N ILE A 87 -8.64 -0.19 9.01
CA ILE A 87 -7.23 0.05 9.33
C ILE A 87 -6.97 -0.40 10.76
N LYS A 88 -6.04 -1.33 10.96
CA LYS A 88 -5.60 -1.85 12.26
C LYS A 88 -4.08 -1.78 12.38
N SER A 89 -3.61 -1.83 13.63
CA SER A 89 -2.19 -1.93 14.01
C SER A 89 -2.04 -2.90 15.19
N SER A 90 -2.87 -3.94 15.20
CA SER A 90 -3.08 -4.87 16.31
C SER A 90 -3.48 -6.22 15.74
N SER A 91 -3.51 -7.26 16.58
CA SER A 91 -3.87 -8.61 16.13
C SER A 91 -5.11 -8.66 15.21
N LEU A 92 -4.98 -9.47 14.16
CA LEU A 92 -6.04 -9.77 13.20
C LEU A 92 -6.99 -10.88 13.70
N ASP A 93 -6.70 -11.53 14.84
CA ASP A 93 -7.45 -12.70 15.35
C ASP A 93 -8.96 -12.47 15.41
N GLU A 94 -9.39 -11.28 15.86
CA GLU A 94 -10.82 -10.94 15.94
C GLU A 94 -11.50 -10.90 14.57
N VAL A 95 -10.79 -10.44 13.54
CA VAL A 95 -11.34 -10.31 12.19
C VAL A 95 -11.25 -11.64 11.47
N ILE A 96 -10.14 -12.35 11.66
CA ILE A 96 -9.92 -13.72 11.17
C ILE A 96 -10.96 -14.69 11.73
N GLY A 97 -11.34 -14.54 13.00
CA GLY A 97 -12.38 -15.37 13.64
C GLY A 97 -13.82 -14.96 13.31
N ASP A 98 -14.03 -13.92 12.51
CA ASP A 98 -15.37 -13.44 12.18
C ASP A 98 -16.02 -14.27 11.06
N SER A 99 -16.92 -15.17 11.44
CA SER A 99 -17.62 -16.08 10.51
C SER A 99 -18.52 -15.40 9.48
N ARG A 100 -18.62 -14.07 9.48
CA ARG A 100 -19.30 -13.31 8.42
C ARG A 100 -18.49 -13.30 7.12
N TYR A 101 -17.16 -13.37 7.22
CA TYR A 101 -16.25 -13.27 6.10
C TYR A 101 -15.61 -14.63 5.82
N ASP A 102 -15.67 -15.05 4.56
CA ASP A 102 -15.00 -16.28 4.11
C ASP A 102 -13.54 -15.95 3.76
N TYR A 103 -13.28 -14.71 3.31
CA TYR A 103 -11.97 -14.22 2.94
C TYR A 103 -11.62 -12.91 3.64
N ILE A 104 -10.34 -12.74 3.97
CA ILE A 104 -9.79 -11.46 4.39
C ILE A 104 -8.64 -11.12 3.48
N PHE A 105 -8.74 -9.97 2.83
CA PHE A 105 -7.67 -9.45 2.00
C PHE A 105 -6.99 -8.29 2.71
N CYS A 106 -5.71 -8.51 3.03
CA CYS A 106 -4.91 -7.64 3.86
C CYS A 106 -3.78 -6.99 3.07
N LEU A 107 -3.68 -5.67 3.18
CA LEU A 107 -2.48 -4.92 2.84
C LEU A 107 -1.63 -4.79 4.10
N SER A 108 -0.60 -5.62 4.21
CA SER A 108 0.26 -5.69 5.39
C SER A 108 1.47 -4.76 5.23
N PHE A 109 1.61 -3.84 6.20
CA PHE A 109 2.73 -2.93 6.35
C PHE A 109 3.70 -3.51 7.38
N ARG A 110 4.87 -3.93 6.93
CA ARG A 110 5.93 -4.47 7.79
C ARG A 110 7.07 -3.47 7.90
N PHE A 111 6.93 -2.46 8.75
CA PHE A 111 7.87 -1.32 8.81
C PHE A 111 8.44 -1.03 10.19
N ILE A 112 7.84 -1.54 11.27
CA ILE A 112 8.36 -1.28 12.62
C ILE A 112 9.61 -2.11 12.86
N GLU A 113 10.76 -1.44 12.85
CA GLU A 113 12.01 -2.05 13.33
C GLU A 113 11.97 -2.10 14.85
N GLU A 114 11.96 -3.32 15.41
CA GLU A 114 12.12 -3.54 16.85
C GLU A 114 13.46 -2.95 17.34
N ASN A 115 14.52 -3.07 16.52
CA ASN A 115 15.88 -2.62 16.84
C ASN A 115 16.36 -1.49 15.91
N ASP A 116 15.74 -0.30 16.01
CA ASP A 116 16.20 0.88 15.27
C ASP A 116 17.67 1.22 15.64
N PRO A 117 18.61 1.25 14.67
CA PRO A 117 20.03 1.38 14.96
C PRO A 117 20.40 2.64 15.76
N GLN A 118 19.74 3.77 15.49
CA GLN A 118 20.01 5.02 16.20
C GLN A 118 19.54 4.96 17.64
N LEU A 119 18.36 4.35 17.89
CA LEU A 119 17.83 4.19 19.25
C LEU A 119 18.67 3.20 20.07
N THR A 120 19.12 2.11 19.45
CA THR A 120 20.03 1.15 20.08
C THR A 120 21.37 1.79 20.45
N ASP A 121 21.95 2.60 19.55
CA ASP A 121 23.19 3.33 19.82
C ASP A 121 23.04 4.32 20.97
N MET A 122 21.95 5.11 20.99
CA MET A 122 21.65 6.05 22.07
C MET A 122 21.51 5.33 23.42
N GLN A 123 20.81 4.19 23.45
CA GLN A 123 20.56 3.44 24.68
C GLN A 123 21.85 2.84 25.24
N ASN A 124 22.67 2.27 24.35
CA ASN A 124 24.00 1.74 24.70
C ASN A 124 24.93 2.83 25.22
N TYR A 125 24.88 4.04 24.65
CA TYR A 125 25.68 5.16 25.12
C TYR A 125 25.26 5.65 26.51
N LEU A 126 23.96 5.66 26.82
CA LEU A 126 23.45 6.04 28.13
C LEU A 126 23.85 5.03 29.21
N HIS A 127 23.58 3.74 28.96
CA HIS A 127 23.58 2.69 29.98
C HIS A 127 24.82 1.77 29.96
N ASN A 128 25.51 1.65 28.82
CA ASN A 128 26.59 0.69 28.59
C ASN A 128 27.86 1.36 28.02
N LYS A 129 28.29 2.49 28.62
CA LYS A 129 29.43 3.30 28.15
C LYS A 129 30.73 2.52 27.89
N ASN A 130 30.96 1.41 28.60
CA ASN A 130 32.17 0.58 28.45
C ASN A 130 32.13 -0.40 27.26
N SER A 131 30.96 -0.65 26.65
CA SER A 131 30.81 -1.50 25.45
C SER A 131 30.55 -0.70 24.17
N PHE A 132 30.41 0.62 24.27
CA PHE A 132 30.15 1.50 23.14
C PHE A 132 31.40 1.61 22.24
N ASN A 133 31.47 0.80 21.19
CA ASN A 133 32.46 0.92 20.13
C ASN A 133 31.87 1.76 18.98
N SER A 134 32.39 2.97 18.77
CA SER A 134 31.97 3.84 17.65
C SER A 134 32.21 3.23 16.26
N SER A 135 33.00 2.15 16.18
CA SER A 135 33.32 1.41 14.96
C SER A 135 32.18 0.51 14.46
N THR A 136 31.18 0.19 15.28
CA THR A 136 29.98 -0.55 14.83
C THR A 136 28.84 0.37 14.35
N SER A 137 28.88 1.66 14.67
CA SER A 137 27.87 2.68 14.26
C SER A 137 27.93 3.07 12.77
N GLY A 138 28.65 2.29 11.96
CA GLY A 138 28.92 2.54 10.54
C GLY A 138 28.22 1.57 9.59
N LYS A 139 27.33 0.69 10.08
CA LYS A 139 26.45 -0.06 9.19
C LYS A 139 25.62 0.96 8.42
N LYS A 140 25.76 0.98 7.09
CA LYS A 140 24.97 1.86 6.22
C LYS A 140 23.50 1.56 6.48
N HIS A 141 22.83 2.46 7.20
CA HIS A 141 21.38 2.46 7.31
C HIS A 141 20.83 2.73 5.90
N THR A 142 20.45 1.67 5.19
CA THR A 142 19.78 1.79 3.90
C THR A 142 18.31 2.03 4.18
N THR A 143 17.86 3.27 3.98
CA THR A 143 16.44 3.58 4.07
C THR A 143 15.66 2.74 3.07
N TRP A 144 14.57 2.12 3.52
CA TRP A 144 13.75 1.25 2.69
C TRP A 144 13.16 1.99 1.47
N PHE A 145 12.85 3.28 1.63
CA PHE A 145 12.36 4.17 0.58
C PHE A 145 13.46 4.71 -0.34
N GLY A 146 14.73 4.41 -0.07
CA GLY A 146 15.85 4.79 -0.93
C GLY A 146 15.95 3.95 -2.21
N ASN A 147 15.37 2.74 -2.22
CA ASN A 147 15.35 1.86 -3.37
C ASN A 147 14.11 2.11 -4.24
N ARG A 148 14.33 2.61 -5.47
CA ARG A 148 13.25 2.91 -6.42
C ARG A 148 12.45 1.67 -6.82
N HIS A 149 13.09 0.49 -6.91
CA HIS A 149 12.40 -0.76 -7.25
C HIS A 149 11.41 -1.17 -6.16
N ASN A 150 11.82 -1.10 -4.89
CA ASN A 150 10.94 -1.37 -3.74
C ASN A 150 9.77 -0.39 -3.72
N MET A 151 10.04 0.90 -3.94
CA MET A 151 8.98 1.92 -3.99
C MET A 151 7.97 1.68 -5.12
N THR A 152 8.42 1.23 -6.29
CA THR A 152 7.53 0.84 -7.38
C THR A 152 6.64 -0.34 -6.97
N LYS A 153 7.22 -1.41 -6.41
CA LYS A 153 6.46 -2.57 -5.92
C LYS A 153 5.43 -2.19 -4.84
N PHE A 154 5.83 -1.36 -3.88
CA PHE A 154 4.96 -0.89 -2.81
C PHE A 154 3.80 -0.07 -3.34
N HIS A 155 4.07 0.83 -4.29
CA HIS A 155 3.03 1.59 -4.95
C HIS A 155 2.06 0.68 -5.72
N GLU A 156 2.57 -0.31 -6.45
CA GLU A 156 1.75 -1.30 -7.18
C GLU A 156 0.85 -2.11 -6.24
N ASN A 157 1.37 -2.58 -5.10
CA ASN A 157 0.58 -3.32 -4.12
C ASN A 157 -0.53 -2.46 -3.50
N VAL A 158 -0.22 -1.22 -3.10
CA VAL A 158 -1.24 -0.27 -2.58
C VAL A 158 -2.33 0.00 -3.61
N GLN A 159 -1.95 0.16 -4.88
CA GLN A 159 -2.89 0.41 -5.97
C GLN A 159 -3.77 -0.82 -6.24
N GLN A 160 -3.17 -2.01 -6.36
CA GLN A 160 -3.89 -3.27 -6.58
C GLN A 160 -4.88 -3.55 -5.45
N PHE A 161 -4.48 -3.33 -4.21
CA PHE A 161 -5.38 -3.47 -3.05
C PHE A 161 -6.63 -2.59 -3.19
N LYS A 162 -6.45 -1.31 -3.51
CA LYS A 162 -7.56 -0.37 -3.64
C LYS A 162 -8.47 -0.71 -4.81
N GLU A 163 -7.91 -0.99 -5.98
CA GLU A 163 -8.69 -1.34 -7.17
C GLU A 163 -9.50 -2.62 -6.96
N PHE A 164 -8.93 -3.59 -6.24
CA PHE A 164 -9.63 -4.82 -5.89
C PHE A 164 -10.72 -4.60 -4.83
N ALA A 165 -10.48 -3.75 -3.84
CA ALA A 165 -11.50 -3.35 -2.87
C ALA A 165 -12.68 -2.62 -3.55
N GLU A 166 -12.40 -1.74 -4.52
CA GLU A 166 -13.40 -1.04 -5.33
C GLU A 166 -14.23 -2.01 -6.18
N ALA A 167 -13.59 -2.96 -6.85
CA ALA A 167 -14.27 -3.95 -7.70
C ALA A 167 -15.22 -4.87 -6.92
N ASN A 168 -14.97 -5.03 -5.61
CA ASN A 168 -15.73 -5.89 -4.71
C ASN A 168 -16.53 -5.10 -3.67
N ASN A 169 -16.73 -3.79 -3.88
CA ASN A 169 -17.54 -2.95 -3.01
C ASN A 169 -19.05 -3.15 -3.27
N VAL A 170 -19.54 -4.33 -2.90
CA VAL A 170 -20.95 -4.73 -3.04
C VAL A 170 -21.52 -5.14 -1.69
N GLU A 171 -22.83 -4.97 -1.52
CA GLU A 171 -23.52 -5.40 -0.29
C GLU A 171 -23.37 -6.92 -0.07
N ASN A 172 -23.24 -7.33 1.20
CA ASN A 172 -23.11 -8.74 1.61
C ASN A 172 -21.92 -9.49 0.98
N THR A 173 -20.86 -8.77 0.63
CA THR A 173 -19.60 -9.39 0.21
C THR A 173 -19.03 -10.30 1.30
N LYS A 174 -18.47 -11.43 0.89
CA LYS A 174 -17.82 -12.41 1.77
C LYS A 174 -16.36 -12.10 2.05
N ILE A 175 -15.83 -11.04 1.47
CA ILE A 175 -14.45 -10.61 1.67
C ILE A 175 -14.38 -9.35 2.52
N LYS A 176 -13.46 -9.32 3.50
CA LYS A 176 -13.12 -8.12 4.26
C LYS A 176 -11.81 -7.53 3.80
N PHE A 177 -11.76 -6.20 3.61
CA PHE A 177 -10.53 -5.47 3.29
C PHE A 177 -9.91 -4.87 4.55
N ILE A 178 -8.62 -5.15 4.76
CA ILE A 178 -7.87 -4.67 5.93
C ILE A 178 -6.54 -4.06 5.49
N VAL A 179 -6.17 -2.95 6.10
CA VAL A 179 -4.79 -2.47 6.14
C VAL A 179 -4.27 -2.74 7.54
N ASN A 180 -3.22 -3.55 7.64
CA ASN A 180 -2.64 -3.91 8.93
C ASN A 180 -1.18 -3.51 9.00
N GLU A 181 -0.71 -3.27 10.22
CA GLU A 181 0.70 -3.16 10.54
C GLU A 181 1.14 -4.44 11.27
N GLU A 182 2.27 -5.01 10.83
CA GLU A 182 2.80 -6.28 11.30
C GLU A 182 4.31 -6.19 11.54
N ASP A 183 4.81 -7.05 12.41
CA ASP A 183 6.25 -7.17 12.64
C ASP A 183 6.97 -7.64 11.35
N PRO A 184 8.11 -7.01 11.00
CA PRO A 184 8.89 -7.42 9.85
C PRO A 184 9.52 -8.80 10.06
N VAL A 185 9.46 -9.61 9.01
CA VAL A 185 10.15 -10.90 8.97
C VAL A 185 11.58 -10.67 8.48
N ASN A 186 12.57 -11.16 9.23
CA ASN A 186 14.00 -11.06 8.91
C ASN A 186 14.51 -9.62 8.67
N ASP A 187 14.02 -8.63 9.43
CA ASP A 187 14.37 -7.20 9.28
C ASP A 187 14.10 -6.62 7.88
N THR A 188 13.25 -7.28 7.08
CA THR A 188 12.90 -6.79 5.74
C THR A 188 11.63 -5.95 5.79
N LYS A 189 11.76 -4.69 5.39
CA LYS A 189 10.61 -3.77 5.31
C LYS A 189 9.84 -3.98 4.02
N THR A 190 8.55 -4.31 4.12
CA THR A 190 7.72 -4.61 2.94
C THR A 190 6.29 -4.09 3.08
N ILE A 191 5.66 -3.84 1.93
CA ILE A 191 4.20 -3.81 1.79
C ILE A 191 3.83 -5.01 0.95
N ASP A 192 3.08 -5.94 1.51
CA ASP A 192 2.64 -7.14 0.81
C ASP A 192 1.12 -7.29 0.86
N LEU A 193 0.60 -8.03 -0.11
CA LEU A 193 -0.80 -8.41 -0.20
C LEU A 193 -0.92 -9.83 0.36
N ILE A 194 -1.81 -10.01 1.33
CA ILE A 194 -2.00 -11.27 2.02
C ILE A 194 -3.47 -11.63 1.95
N LEU A 195 -3.75 -12.87 1.58
CA LEU A 195 -5.09 -13.44 1.63
C LEU A 195 -5.16 -14.40 2.81
N TYR A 196 -6.18 -14.24 3.64
CA TYR A 196 -6.62 -15.27 4.57
C TYR A 196 -7.90 -15.92 4.02
N ASP A 197 -7.91 -17.24 3.96
CA ASP A 197 -9.04 -18.07 3.54
C ASP A 197 -9.40 -18.99 4.71
N ASP A 198 -10.63 -18.88 5.21
CA ASP A 198 -11.13 -19.55 6.42
C ASP A 198 -10.13 -19.44 7.61
N GLY A 199 -9.58 -18.24 7.74
CA GLY A 199 -8.60 -17.87 8.78
C GLY A 199 -7.17 -18.38 8.61
N SER A 200 -6.86 -19.03 7.49
CA SER A 200 -5.51 -19.49 7.16
C SER A 200 -4.85 -18.58 6.11
N GLU A 201 -3.62 -18.12 6.39
CA GLU A 201 -2.83 -17.34 5.44
C GLU A 201 -2.49 -18.17 4.19
N GLN A 202 -2.80 -17.63 3.02
CA GLN A 202 -2.55 -18.27 1.72
C GLN A 202 -1.23 -17.81 1.14
N SER A 203 -0.27 -18.73 1.02
CA SER A 203 1.02 -18.42 0.42
C SER A 203 0.93 -18.31 -1.10
N GLY A 204 1.47 -17.24 -1.66
CA GLY A 204 1.64 -17.12 -3.12
C GLY A 204 0.37 -16.79 -3.89
N PHE A 205 -0.71 -16.40 -3.22
CA PHE A 205 -1.90 -15.88 -3.90
C PHE A 205 -1.59 -14.59 -4.64
N ILE A 206 -1.98 -14.50 -5.92
CA ILE A 206 -1.76 -13.34 -6.79
C ILE A 206 -3.11 -12.88 -7.34
N ILE A 207 -3.49 -11.63 -7.05
CA ILE A 207 -4.67 -11.05 -7.68
C ILE A 207 -4.43 -10.89 -9.17
N PRO A 208 -5.39 -11.33 -10.03
CA PRO A 208 -5.31 -11.04 -11.44
C PRO A 208 -5.24 -9.53 -11.68
N SER A 209 -4.21 -9.10 -12.40
CA SER A 209 -4.19 -7.73 -12.93
C SER A 209 -5.41 -7.49 -13.84
N LYS A 210 -5.74 -6.22 -14.08
CA LYS A 210 -6.84 -5.92 -15.02
C LYS A 210 -6.55 -6.51 -16.42
N PRO A 211 -7.55 -7.11 -17.08
CA PRO A 211 -7.44 -7.47 -18.49
C PRO A 211 -7.25 -6.25 -19.37
N ASP A 212 -6.81 -6.46 -20.61
CA ASP A 212 -6.79 -5.38 -21.59
C ASP A 212 -8.20 -4.96 -22.04
N ALA A 213 -8.27 -3.88 -22.81
CA ALA A 213 -9.53 -3.44 -23.38
C ALA A 213 -10.02 -4.46 -24.42
N PRO A 214 -11.28 -4.94 -24.32
CA PRO A 214 -11.79 -5.93 -25.25
C PRO A 214 -11.91 -5.35 -26.66
N TYR A 215 -11.70 -6.19 -27.66
CA TYR A 215 -11.77 -5.82 -29.08
C TYR A 215 -12.59 -6.83 -29.88
N ALA A 216 -13.24 -6.36 -30.95
CA ALA A 216 -14.03 -7.22 -31.82
C ALA A 216 -13.12 -8.01 -32.78
N ILE A 217 -13.38 -9.32 -32.88
CA ILE A 217 -12.75 -10.19 -33.88
C ILE A 217 -13.72 -10.57 -35.02
N SER A 218 -15.03 -10.45 -34.77
CA SER A 218 -16.07 -10.64 -35.78
C SER A 218 -17.32 -9.83 -35.40
N VAL A 219 -17.97 -9.25 -36.39
CA VAL A 219 -19.18 -8.45 -36.21
C VAL A 219 -20.20 -8.84 -37.28
N THR A 220 -21.45 -9.06 -36.87
CA THR A 220 -22.59 -9.24 -37.78
C THR A 220 -23.67 -8.20 -37.49
N ASP A 221 -24.85 -8.34 -38.08
CA ASP A 221 -25.98 -7.45 -37.86
C ASP A 221 -26.58 -7.58 -36.46
N ASN A 222 -26.37 -8.69 -35.77
CA ASN A 222 -26.98 -8.93 -34.46
C ASN A 222 -26.06 -9.54 -33.40
N ASN A 223 -24.78 -9.74 -33.72
CA ASN A 223 -23.83 -10.27 -32.76
C ASN A 223 -22.43 -9.69 -32.94
N ILE A 224 -21.69 -9.62 -31.84
CA ILE A 224 -20.29 -9.21 -31.80
C ILE A 224 -19.51 -10.30 -31.06
N THR A 225 -18.47 -10.82 -31.70
CA THR A 225 -17.50 -11.70 -31.04
C THR A 225 -16.34 -10.85 -30.54
N LEU A 226 -16.11 -10.87 -29.23
CA LEU A 226 -15.05 -10.13 -28.54
C LEU A 226 -13.93 -11.06 -28.13
N ALA A 227 -12.71 -10.53 -28.11
CA ALA A 227 -11.56 -11.12 -27.44
C ALA A 227 -10.82 -10.05 -26.64
N TRP A 228 -9.96 -10.48 -25.71
CA TRP A 228 -9.07 -9.63 -24.92
C TRP A 228 -7.79 -10.40 -24.61
N VAL A 229 -6.76 -9.70 -24.17
CA VAL A 229 -5.57 -10.30 -23.56
C VAL A 229 -5.83 -10.44 -22.06
N ASP A 230 -5.47 -11.61 -21.53
CA ASP A 230 -5.58 -11.90 -20.10
C ASP A 230 -4.73 -10.92 -19.26
N ALA A 231 -4.95 -10.96 -17.95
CA ALA A 231 -4.14 -10.26 -16.98
C ALA A 231 -2.63 -10.53 -17.18
N ALA A 232 -1.78 -9.53 -16.94
CA ALA A 232 -0.32 -9.75 -17.01
C ALA A 232 0.21 -10.68 -15.89
N SER A 233 -0.52 -10.78 -14.78
CA SER A 233 -0.21 -11.58 -13.60
C SER A 233 -1.50 -12.14 -13.01
N GLY A 234 -1.45 -13.29 -12.33
CA GLY A 234 -2.59 -13.89 -11.62
C GLY A 234 -3.63 -14.55 -12.53
N THR A 235 -3.28 -14.90 -13.78
CA THR A 235 -4.19 -15.53 -14.74
C THR A 235 -4.66 -16.91 -14.30
N GLU A 236 -3.83 -17.60 -13.53
CA GLU A 236 -4.09 -18.89 -12.92
C GLU A 236 -5.26 -18.87 -11.92
N GLU A 237 -5.55 -17.72 -11.33
CA GLU A 237 -6.67 -17.53 -10.39
C GLU A 237 -8.00 -17.20 -11.10
N VAL A 238 -7.99 -16.98 -12.42
CA VAL A 238 -9.17 -16.59 -13.19
C VAL A 238 -10.04 -17.80 -13.49
N GLN A 239 -11.27 -17.78 -13.00
CA GLN A 239 -12.27 -18.83 -13.26
C GLN A 239 -13.05 -18.54 -14.54
N ASN A 240 -13.46 -17.28 -14.74
CA ASN A 240 -14.14 -16.79 -15.92
C ASN A 240 -14.10 -15.24 -15.95
N TYR A 241 -14.83 -14.64 -16.90
CA TYR A 241 -14.86 -13.21 -17.15
C TYR A 241 -16.29 -12.69 -17.13
N LYS A 242 -16.45 -11.48 -16.58
CA LYS A 242 -17.66 -10.66 -16.69
C LYS A 242 -17.44 -9.60 -17.76
N VAL A 243 -18.23 -9.65 -18.82
CA VAL A 243 -18.25 -8.65 -19.89
C VAL A 243 -19.47 -7.76 -19.71
N MET A 244 -19.23 -6.46 -19.65
CA MET A 244 -20.27 -5.45 -19.54
C MET A 244 -20.33 -4.64 -20.83
N TYR A 245 -21.53 -4.36 -21.31
CA TYR A 245 -21.72 -3.54 -22.51
C TYR A 245 -22.94 -2.62 -22.43
N GLN A 246 -22.89 -1.54 -23.20
CA GLN A 246 -23.99 -0.59 -23.36
C GLN A 246 -23.93 0.07 -24.74
N LYS A 247 -25.01 0.72 -25.14
CA LYS A 247 -25.03 1.53 -26.37
C LYS A 247 -24.09 2.73 -26.21
N HIS A 248 -23.34 3.01 -27.27
CA HIS A 248 -22.46 4.18 -27.31
C HIS A 248 -23.26 5.40 -27.74
N HIS A 249 -23.51 6.30 -26.80
CA HIS A 249 -24.08 7.62 -27.08
C HIS A 249 -22.94 8.60 -27.40
N ASP A 250 -22.89 9.08 -28.64
CA ASP A 250 -21.89 10.09 -29.01
C ASP A 250 -22.23 11.43 -28.36
N LYS A 251 -21.50 11.77 -27.29
CA LYS A 251 -21.70 13.00 -26.50
C LYS A 251 -21.44 14.29 -27.29
N THR A 252 -20.94 14.20 -28.53
CA THR A 252 -20.70 15.38 -29.39
C THR A 252 -21.95 15.88 -30.11
N LEU A 253 -23.04 15.10 -30.16
CA LEU A 253 -24.25 15.45 -30.93
C LEU A 253 -25.49 15.79 -30.07
N VAL A 254 -25.44 15.63 -28.75
CA VAL A 254 -26.60 15.84 -27.87
C VAL A 254 -26.43 17.15 -27.09
N GLY A 255 -27.26 18.15 -27.42
CA GLY A 255 -27.40 19.36 -26.63
C GLY A 255 -27.74 19.03 -25.17
N LYS A 256 -27.15 19.78 -24.23
CA LYS A 256 -27.05 19.58 -22.76
C LYS A 256 -28.36 19.40 -21.95
N ASN A 257 -29.46 18.96 -22.53
CA ASN A 257 -30.77 18.92 -21.88
C ASN A 257 -31.47 17.57 -22.01
N GLN A 258 -30.83 16.48 -21.60
CA GLN A 258 -31.56 15.30 -21.11
C GLN A 258 -30.83 14.79 -19.87
N ASN A 259 -31.59 14.59 -18.79
CA ASN A 259 -31.12 13.87 -17.63
C ASN A 259 -30.69 12.49 -18.14
N GLU A 260 -29.38 12.26 -18.24
CA GLU A 260 -28.81 10.95 -18.54
C GLU A 260 -29.21 10.04 -17.38
N GLU A 261 -30.34 9.34 -17.50
CA GLU A 261 -30.55 8.10 -16.76
C GLU A 261 -29.34 7.23 -17.12
N GLU A 262 -28.46 6.97 -16.15
CA GLU A 262 -27.31 6.09 -16.35
C GLU A 262 -27.85 4.72 -16.77
N GLU A 263 -27.89 4.46 -18.08
CA GLU A 263 -28.31 3.16 -18.62
C GLU A 263 -27.47 2.08 -17.94
N GLN A 264 -28.15 1.18 -17.23
CA GLN A 264 -27.52 0.06 -16.55
C GLN A 264 -26.79 -0.80 -17.59
N TRP A 265 -25.52 -1.11 -17.33
CA TRP A 265 -24.72 -1.97 -18.21
C TRP A 265 -25.34 -3.36 -18.30
N ALA A 266 -25.51 -3.87 -19.52
CA ALA A 266 -25.84 -5.27 -19.72
C ALA A 266 -24.62 -6.15 -19.41
N GLU A 267 -24.85 -7.35 -18.89
CA GLU A 267 -23.79 -8.23 -18.39
C GLU A 267 -23.87 -9.61 -19.06
N GLU A 268 -22.73 -10.12 -19.49
CA GLU A 268 -22.55 -11.46 -20.05
C GLU A 268 -21.32 -12.11 -19.42
N TYR A 269 -21.33 -13.44 -19.33
CA TYR A 269 -20.32 -14.19 -18.61
C TYR A 269 -19.71 -15.27 -19.49
N THR A 270 -18.40 -15.45 -19.42
CA THR A 270 -17.77 -16.60 -20.08
C THR A 270 -18.01 -17.88 -19.28
N ASN A 271 -18.11 -19.02 -19.97
CA ASN A 271 -18.32 -20.34 -19.35
C ASN A 271 -17.06 -20.89 -18.65
N ALA A 272 -15.90 -20.27 -18.87
CA ALA A 272 -14.59 -20.62 -18.27
C ALA A 272 -13.62 -19.44 -18.47
N SER A 273 -12.34 -19.64 -18.18
CA SER A 273 -11.25 -18.67 -18.34
C SER A 273 -10.86 -18.37 -19.81
N HIS A 274 -11.73 -18.66 -20.78
CA HIS A 274 -11.51 -18.26 -22.16
C HIS A 274 -11.64 -16.75 -22.31
N ASN A 275 -10.62 -16.13 -22.89
CA ASN A 275 -10.53 -14.70 -23.18
C ASN A 275 -11.34 -14.26 -24.42
N LYS A 276 -12.51 -14.88 -24.63
CA LYS A 276 -13.36 -14.68 -25.79
C LYS A 276 -14.82 -14.96 -25.46
N ILE A 277 -15.73 -14.12 -25.98
CA ILE A 277 -17.18 -14.30 -25.87
C ILE A 277 -17.90 -13.85 -27.14
N ILE A 278 -19.11 -14.37 -27.37
CA ILE A 278 -20.04 -13.88 -28.39
C ILE A 278 -21.21 -13.21 -27.67
N ILE A 279 -21.42 -11.92 -27.92
CA ILE A 279 -22.58 -11.17 -27.44
C ILE A 279 -23.66 -11.27 -28.52
N LEU A 280 -24.82 -11.80 -28.15
CA LEU A 280 -25.93 -12.12 -29.06
C LEU A 280 -27.05 -11.08 -28.98
N ASN A 281 -27.96 -11.12 -29.96
CA ASN A 281 -29.21 -10.35 -29.99
C ASN A 281 -29.02 -8.82 -29.89
N LEU A 282 -27.90 -8.31 -30.38
CA LEU A 282 -27.64 -6.88 -30.47
C LEU A 282 -28.52 -6.24 -31.56
N SER A 283 -28.82 -4.96 -31.36
CA SER A 283 -29.55 -4.18 -32.36
C SER A 283 -28.66 -3.94 -33.59
N PRO A 284 -29.16 -4.11 -34.82
CA PRO A 284 -28.43 -3.77 -36.04
C PRO A 284 -28.10 -2.27 -36.13
N SER A 285 -27.03 -1.93 -36.86
CA SER A 285 -26.58 -0.54 -37.07
C SER A 285 -26.53 0.28 -35.77
N THR A 286 -26.05 -0.35 -34.69
CA THR A 286 -25.97 0.25 -33.36
C THR A 286 -24.55 0.11 -32.85
N THR A 287 -24.01 1.22 -32.35
CA THR A 287 -22.67 1.26 -31.77
C THR A 287 -22.72 0.90 -30.29
N PHE A 288 -21.82 0.02 -29.87
CA PHE A 288 -21.67 -0.42 -28.49
C PHE A 288 -20.25 -0.16 -27.98
N VAL A 289 -20.12 -0.03 -26.67
CA VAL A 289 -18.85 -0.06 -25.95
C VAL A 289 -18.86 -1.18 -24.92
N PHE A 290 -17.69 -1.77 -24.71
CA PHE A 290 -17.51 -2.97 -23.89
C PHE A 290 -16.40 -2.75 -22.87
N LYS A 291 -16.50 -3.45 -21.74
CA LYS A 291 -15.45 -3.56 -20.72
C LYS A 291 -15.51 -4.94 -20.11
N VAL A 292 -14.37 -5.43 -19.62
CA VAL A 292 -14.24 -6.79 -19.07
C VAL A 292 -13.51 -6.76 -17.74
N GLN A 293 -13.83 -7.69 -16.87
CA GLN A 293 -13.08 -7.95 -15.64
C GLN A 293 -13.03 -9.45 -15.37
N SER A 294 -11.94 -9.89 -14.75
CA SER A 294 -11.75 -11.28 -14.35
C SER A 294 -12.58 -11.59 -13.11
N ILE A 295 -13.03 -12.83 -13.01
CA ILE A 295 -13.72 -13.38 -11.84
C ILE A 295 -12.82 -14.47 -11.26
N THR A 296 -12.57 -14.38 -9.95
CA THR A 296 -11.77 -15.34 -9.18
C THR A 296 -12.64 -15.98 -8.09
N ALA A 297 -12.08 -16.96 -7.37
CA ALA A 297 -12.75 -17.58 -6.22
C ALA A 297 -13.12 -16.57 -5.12
N ILE A 298 -12.32 -15.49 -4.97
CA ILE A 298 -12.44 -14.53 -3.86
C ILE A 298 -13.12 -13.22 -4.26
N GLY A 299 -13.40 -13.01 -5.55
CA GLY A 299 -13.99 -11.77 -6.06
C GLY A 299 -13.59 -11.39 -7.48
N LEU A 300 -13.93 -10.15 -7.83
CA LEU A 300 -13.73 -9.53 -9.13
C LEU A 300 -12.39 -8.78 -9.18
N SER A 301 -11.65 -8.92 -10.28
CA SER A 301 -10.46 -8.10 -10.50
C SER A 301 -10.84 -6.64 -10.82
N ALA A 302 -9.83 -5.78 -10.89
CA ALA A 302 -9.97 -4.46 -11.48
C ALA A 302 -10.52 -4.55 -12.93
N ILE A 303 -11.35 -3.57 -13.29
CA ILE A 303 -12.02 -3.51 -14.59
C ILE A 303 -11.09 -3.00 -15.69
N SER A 304 -11.24 -3.54 -16.90
CA SER A 304 -10.51 -3.09 -18.08
C SER A 304 -10.87 -1.65 -18.47
N ALA A 305 -10.02 -1.05 -19.32
CA ALA A 305 -10.44 0.12 -20.08
C ALA A 305 -11.59 -0.24 -21.05
N TYR A 306 -12.31 0.78 -21.51
CA TYR A 306 -13.35 0.60 -22.52
C TYR A 306 -12.74 0.17 -23.86
N SER A 307 -13.48 -0.69 -24.57
CA SER A 307 -13.22 -0.95 -25.98
C SER A 307 -13.31 0.33 -26.79
N LYS A 308 -12.73 0.32 -27.99
CA LYS A 308 -13.16 1.27 -29.03
C LYS A 308 -14.66 1.04 -29.32
N PRO A 309 -15.41 2.07 -29.73
CA PRO A 309 -16.80 1.88 -30.17
C PRO A 309 -16.86 0.87 -31.32
N ILE A 310 -17.75 -0.10 -31.22
CA ILE A 310 -17.94 -1.17 -32.22
C ILE A 310 -19.39 -1.13 -32.70
N GLU A 311 -19.58 -0.98 -34.01
CA GLU A 311 -20.90 -0.89 -34.64
C GLU A 311 -21.31 -2.23 -35.25
N THR A 312 -22.52 -2.69 -34.94
CA THR A 312 -23.14 -3.85 -35.60
C THR A 312 -23.48 -3.54 -37.05
N LEU A 313 -23.45 -4.56 -37.91
CA LEU A 313 -23.75 -4.36 -39.34
C LEU A 313 -25.23 -4.02 -39.57
N ALA A 314 -25.53 -3.46 -40.75
CA ALA A 314 -26.90 -3.33 -41.21
C ALA A 314 -27.53 -4.71 -41.45
N LYS A 315 -28.82 -4.82 -41.13
CA LYS A 315 -29.59 -6.05 -41.36
C LYS A 315 -29.60 -6.35 -42.85
N LYS A 316 -29.17 -7.56 -43.24
CA LYS A 316 -29.29 -8.02 -44.63
C LYS A 316 -30.77 -8.23 -44.93
N VAL A 317 -31.29 -7.45 -45.88
CA VAL A 317 -32.67 -7.50 -46.39
C VAL A 317 -32.85 -8.71 -47.28
#